data_AF-A0A2E0QP01-F1
#
_entry.id   AF-A0A2E0QP01-F1
#
_cell.length_a   1.000
_cell.length_b   1.000
_cell.length_c   1.000
_cell.angle_alpha   90.00
_cell.angle_beta   90.00
_cell.angle_gamma   90.00
#
_symmetry.space_group_name_H-M   'P 1'
#
loop_
_entity.id
_entity.type
_entity.pdbx_description
1 polymer ?
#
loop_
_entity_poly.entity_id
_entity_poly.type
_entity_poly.pdbx_seq_one_letter_code
_entity_poly.pdbx_strand_id
1 'polypeptide(L)' 'MARPKNTTETVQITLSTTPQVKELLEELSKTGFYGKNAADTAHNLLKEKLRDLQREGHAPRPKWE' A
#
# COMPACT_ATOMS: atom_id res chain seq x y z
N MET A 1 -8.67 30.39 7.15
CA MET A 1 -7.50 30.02 6.32
C MET A 1 -7.75 28.65 5.72
N ALA A 2 -7.91 28.56 4.40
CA ALA A 2 -8.16 27.29 3.73
C ALA A 2 -6.92 26.40 3.88
N ARG A 3 -7.10 25.21 4.45
CA ARG A 3 -6.05 24.20 4.58
C ARG A 3 -5.48 23.93 3.17
N PRO A 4 -4.15 23.91 2.97
CA PRO A 4 -3.58 23.58 1.67
C PRO A 4 -4.16 22.24 1.21
N LYS A 5 -4.84 22.26 0.05
CA LYS A 5 -5.43 21.09 -0.57
C LYS A 5 -4.27 20.14 -0.86
N ASN A 6 -4.31 18.95 -0.29
CA ASN A 6 -3.25 17.94 -0.39
C ASN A 6 -2.77 17.86 -1.85
N THR A 7 -1.53 18.28 -2.13
CA THR A 7 -0.97 18.40 -3.49
C THR A 7 -0.39 17.08 -4.01
N THR A 8 -0.51 15.99 -3.25
CA THR A 8 -0.05 14.67 -3.66
C THR A 8 -1.14 13.98 -4.46
N GLU A 9 -0.89 13.76 -5.75
CA GLU A 9 -1.79 12.99 -6.61
C GLU A 9 -1.91 11.57 -6.08
N THR A 10 -3.14 11.14 -5.81
CA THR A 10 -3.44 9.75 -5.43
C THR A 10 -3.76 8.98 -6.70
N VAL A 11 -2.94 8.00 -7.04
CA VAL A 11 -3.16 7.11 -8.20
C VAL A 11 -3.81 5.82 -7.72
N GLN A 12 -4.88 5.40 -8.39
CA GLN A 12 -5.54 4.13 -8.11
C GLN A 12 -4.82 2.99 -8.85
N ILE A 13 -4.49 1.91 -8.14
CA ILE A 13 -3.92 0.70 -8.71
C ILE A 13 -4.94 -0.43 -8.52
N THR A 14 -5.29 -1.11 -9.61
CA THR A 14 -6.15 -2.32 -9.57
C THR A 14 -5.25 -3.55 -9.63
N LEU A 15 -5.36 -4.43 -8.62
CA LEU A 15 -4.55 -5.64 -8.51
C LEU A 15 -5.44 -6.88 -8.73
N SER A 16 -5.05 -7.76 -9.65
CA SER A 16 -5.64 -9.08 -9.77
C SER A 16 -4.91 -10.05 -8.84
N THR A 17 -5.64 -10.70 -7.94
CA THR A 17 -5.08 -11.68 -6.99
C THR A 17 -5.97 -12.91 -6.88
N THR A 18 -5.46 -13.95 -6.23
CA THR A 18 -6.26 -15.13 -5.91
C THR A 18 -7.25 -14.84 -4.77
N PRO A 19 -8.38 -15.57 -4.70
CA PRO A 19 -9.39 -15.37 -3.65
C PRO A 19 -8.80 -15.49 -2.22
N GLN A 20 -7.88 -16.44 -2.02
CA GLN A 20 -7.22 -16.66 -0.74
C GLN A 20 -6.43 -15.43 -0.26
N VAL A 21 -5.78 -14.72 -1.17
CA VAL A 21 -5.03 -13.50 -0.82
C VAL A 21 -6.00 -12.38 -0.43
N LYS A 22 -7.11 -12.24 -1.14
CA LYS A 22 -8.15 -11.27 -0.78
C LYS A 22 -8.72 -11.55 0.61
N GLU A 23 -9.07 -12.80 0.90
CA GLU A 23 -9.59 -13.20 2.22
C GLU A 23 -8.56 -12.93 3.33
N LEU A 24 -7.29 -13.27 3.10
CA LEU A 24 -6.22 -12.97 4.05
C LEU A 24 -6.09 -11.46 4.30
N LEU A 25 -6.16 -10.62 3.25
CA LEU A 25 -6.12 -9.16 3.41
C LEU A 25 -7.31 -8.64 4.20
N GLU A 26 -8.50 -9.23 4.04
CA GLU A 26 -9.68 -8.90 4.83
C GLU A 26 -9.51 -9.32 6.29
N GLU A 27 -8.98 -10.51 6.57
CA GLU A 27 -8.67 -10.96 7.94
C GLU A 27 -7.61 -10.09 8.61
N LEU A 28 -6.55 -9.74 7.89
CA LEU A 28 -5.50 -8.84 8.38
C LEU A 28 -6.02 -7.41 8.64
N SER A 29 -7.06 -6.97 7.93
CA SER A 29 -7.73 -5.72 8.26
C SER A 29 -8.51 -5.79 9.57
N LYS A 30 -9.07 -6.98 9.92
CA LYS A 30 -9.81 -7.19 11.17
C LYS A 30 -8.90 -7.23 12.40
N THR A 31 -7.63 -7.61 12.24
CA THR A 31 -6.66 -7.57 13.36
C THR A 31 -6.32 -6.15 13.79
N GLY A 32 -6.65 -5.14 12.97
CA GLY A 32 -6.43 -3.72 13.26
C GLY A 32 -4.98 -3.25 13.11
N PHE A 33 -4.05 -4.16 12.76
CA PHE A 33 -2.62 -3.83 12.62
C PHE A 33 -2.29 -3.09 11.33
N TYR A 34 -2.96 -3.44 10.22
CA TYR A 34 -2.55 -2.98 8.90
C TYR A 34 -3.49 -1.97 8.24
N GLY A 35 -4.75 -1.84 8.67
CA GLY A 35 -5.68 -0.91 8.03
C GLY A 35 -7.12 -1.15 8.41
N LYS A 36 -8.02 -0.33 7.84
CA LYS A 36 -9.46 -0.38 8.11
C LYS A 36 -10.24 -1.25 7.13
N ASN A 37 -9.63 -1.57 5.99
CA ASN A 37 -10.18 -2.43 4.94
C ASN A 37 -9.05 -3.17 4.21
N ALA A 38 -9.42 -4.09 3.32
CA ALA A 38 -8.45 -4.87 2.55
C ALA A 38 -7.56 -4.01 1.64
N ALA A 39 -8.06 -2.89 1.11
CA ALA A 39 -7.31 -2.00 0.23
C ALA A 39 -6.23 -1.19 0.99
N ASP A 40 -6.58 -0.63 2.16
CA ASP A 40 -5.62 0.02 3.08
C ASP A 40 -4.55 -0.96 3.54
N THR A 41 -4.97 -2.18 3.88
CA THR A 41 -4.07 -3.26 4.30
C THR A 41 -3.11 -3.65 3.18
N ALA A 42 -3.62 -3.82 1.96
CA ALA A 42 -2.80 -4.07 0.78
C ALA A 42 -1.84 -2.92 0.49
N HIS A 43 -2.28 -1.67 0.60
CA HIS A 43 -1.44 -0.50 0.39
C HIS A 43 -0.27 -0.47 1.38
N ASN A 44 -0.53 -0.71 2.67
CA ASN A 44 0.50 -0.69 3.70
C ASN A 44 1.48 -1.85 3.55
N LEU A 45 0.99 -3.07 3.30
CA LEU A 45 1.86 -4.22 3.04
C LEU A 45 2.73 -4.03 1.78
N LEU A 46 2.15 -3.46 0.72
CA LEU A 46 2.87 -3.18 -0.51
C LEU A 46 3.95 -2.12 -0.27
N LYS A 47 3.66 -1.08 0.52
CA LYS A 47 4.65 -0.08 0.92
C LYS A 47 5.79 -0.67 1.73
N GLU A 48 5.51 -1.53 2.71
CA GLU A 48 6.54 -2.21 3.48
C GLU A 48 7.41 -3.08 2.58
N LYS A 49 6.79 -3.90 1.72
CA LYS A 49 7.56 -4.78 0.84
C LYS A 49 8.41 -4.03 -0.18
N LEU A 50 7.92 -2.91 -0.71
CA LEU A 50 8.72 -2.03 -1.58
C LEU A 50 9.92 -1.44 -0.83
N ARG A 51 9.74 -1.03 0.44
CA ARG A 51 10.83 -0.53 1.27
C ARG A 51 11.90 -1.60 1.53
N ASP A 52 11.47 -2.84 1.77
CA ASP A 52 12.38 -3.97 1.94
C ASP A 52 13.14 -4.28 0.64
N LEU A 53 12.45 -4.32 -0.50
CA LEU A 53 13.10 -4.53 -1.80
C LEU A 53 14.09 -3.42 -2.14
N GLN A 54 13.82 -2.17 -1.74
CA GLN A 54 14.77 -1.06 -1.88
C GLN A 54 15.98 -1.23 -0.97
N ARG A 55 15.79 -1.74 0.26
CA ARG A 55 16.87 -2.01 1.21
C ARG A 55 17.76 -3.16 0.73
N GLU A 56 17.17 -4.19 0.15
CA GLU A 56 17.86 -5.36 -0.40
C GLU A 56 18.52 -5.07 -1.77
N GLY A 57 18.21 -3.92 -2.38
CA GLY A 57 18.78 -3.53 -3.68
C GLY A 57 18.07 -4.13 -4.90
N HIS A 58 16.93 -4.82 -4.69
CA HIS A 58 16.12 -5.40 -5.75
C HIS A 58 15.16 -4.39 -6.41
N ALA A 59 14.89 -3.25 -5.78
CA ALA A 59 14.05 -2.20 -6.34
C ALA A 59 14.83 -0.90 -6.54
N PRO A 60 14.71 -0.23 -7.71
CA PRO A 60 15.28 1.08 -7.91
C PRO A 60 14.60 2.10 -6.99
N ARG A 61 15.37 3.09 -6.51
CA ARG A 61 14.80 4.24 -5.81
C ARG A 61 14.06 5.09 -6.84
N PRO A 62 12.78 5.45 -6.61
CA PRO A 62 12.09 6.35 -7.52
C PRO A 62 12.89 7.66 -7.60
N LYS A 63 13.27 8.04 -8.82
CA LYS A 63 13.76 9.39 -9.08
C LYS A 63 12.53 10.28 -9.14
N TRP A 64 12.33 11.11 -8.13
CA TRP A 64 11.43 12.24 -8.24
C TRP A 64 12.17 13.30 -9.05
N GLU A 65 11.76 13.51 -10.31
CA GLU A 65 12.13 14.70 -11.10
C GLU A 65 11.30 15.91 -10.66
#